data_AF-A0A5M4EN31-F1
#
_entry.id   AF-A0A5M4EN31-F1
#
_cell.length_a   1.000
_cell.length_b   1.000
_cell.length_c   1.000
_cell.angle_alpha   90.00
_cell.angle_beta   90.00
_cell.angle_gamma   90.00
#
_symmetry.space_group_name_H-M   'P 1'
#
loop_
_entity.id
_entity.type
_entity.pdbx_description
1 polymer ?
#
loop_
_entity_poly.entity_id
_entity_poly.type
_entity_poly.pdbx_seq_one_letter_code
_entity_poly.pdbx_strand_id
1 'polypeptide(L)'
;NSTVTEMMNRFKILEKVGVKNISDFNKKMNKSHKMWNLLIVIDELADLMLQAGSEIERLIVRLAQLGRATGIHLVVATQRPSVDVVTGLIKANFPSRVSFAVMSQIDSRTVLDSVGAEKLIGKGDMLFSPIDNAQMSRIQGVFLNEDDIENLTSQWNSYFEKYSLEMLRLQVEEKNINKEIQGDSLYDQALDLSSQSNTLSTSLLQRRLRIGYPRAARLMDELEENGVVGPGEAGKPRKILI
;
A
#
# COMPACT_ATOMS: atom_id res chain seq x y z
N ASN A 1 -1.86 -4.09 4.49
CA ASN A 1 -3.22 -4.66 4.27
C ASN A 1 -4.26 -4.18 5.26
N SER A 2 -4.04 -4.24 6.58
CA SER A 2 -5.01 -3.77 7.61
C SER A 2 -5.57 -2.36 7.36
N THR A 3 -4.70 -1.40 7.03
CA THR A 3 -5.13 -0.02 6.74
C THR A 3 -6.06 0.10 5.53
N VAL A 4 -5.81 -0.67 4.48
CA VAL A 4 -6.67 -0.66 3.28
C VAL A 4 -8.03 -1.25 3.61
N THR A 5 -8.07 -2.30 4.43
CA THR A 5 -9.32 -2.87 4.95
C THR A 5 -10.10 -1.85 5.78
N GLU A 6 -9.43 -1.15 6.70
CA GLU A 6 -10.05 -0.08 7.49
C GLU A 6 -10.60 1.04 6.61
N MET A 7 -9.85 1.47 5.59
CA MET A 7 -10.31 2.45 4.61
C MET A 7 -11.60 2.00 3.92
N MET A 8 -11.65 0.75 3.45
CA MET A 8 -12.83 0.19 2.78
C MET A 8 -14.02 0.05 3.75
N ASN A 9 -13.78 -0.29 5.02
CA ASN A 9 -14.83 -0.35 6.04
C ASN A 9 -15.42 1.04 6.31
N ARG A 10 -14.56 2.05 6.49
CA ARG A 10 -15.00 3.45 6.64
C ARG A 10 -15.81 3.90 5.43
N PHE A 11 -15.35 3.60 4.23
CA PHE A 11 -16.05 3.95 3.01
C PHE A 11 -17.48 3.37 2.98
N LYS A 12 -17.64 2.07 3.31
CA LYS A 12 -18.95 1.42 3.43
C LYS A 12 -19.84 2.06 4.50
N ILE A 13 -19.26 2.49 5.63
CA ILE A 13 -20.00 3.18 6.70
C ILE A 13 -20.49 4.55 6.21
N LEU A 14 -19.62 5.32 5.54
CA LEU A 14 -19.98 6.63 4.98
C LEU A 14 -21.11 6.51 3.96
N GLU A 15 -21.03 5.52 3.07
CA GLU A 15 -22.05 5.22 2.06
C GLU A 15 -23.41 4.86 2.70
N LYS A 16 -23.42 3.96 3.69
CA LYS A 16 -24.64 3.58 4.43
C LYS A 16 -25.34 4.76 5.11
N VAL A 17 -24.57 5.73 5.61
CA VAL A 17 -25.10 6.93 6.26
C VAL A 17 -25.41 8.06 5.27
N GLY A 18 -25.04 7.90 3.99
CA GLY A 18 -25.27 8.89 2.93
C GLY A 18 -24.43 10.16 3.12
N VAL A 19 -23.17 10.03 3.54
CA VAL A 19 -22.25 11.15 3.74
C VAL A 19 -20.99 10.98 2.88
N LYS A 20 -20.41 12.10 2.44
CA LYS A 20 -19.28 12.09 1.49
C LYS A 20 -17.90 11.94 2.15
N ASN A 21 -17.77 12.31 3.43
CA ASN A 21 -16.49 12.32 4.13
C ASN A 21 -16.67 12.15 5.65
N ILE A 22 -15.56 11.85 6.33
CA ILE A 22 -15.48 11.65 7.78
C ILE A 22 -15.92 12.88 8.58
N SER A 23 -15.67 14.10 8.09
CA SER A 23 -16.05 15.33 8.77
C SER A 23 -17.58 15.47 8.84
N ASP A 24 -18.27 15.17 7.74
CA ASP A 24 -19.73 15.19 7.66
C ASP A 24 -20.35 14.05 8.47
N PHE A 25 -19.72 12.88 8.48
CA PHE A 25 -20.09 11.78 9.39
C PHE A 25 -20.01 12.23 10.86
N ASN A 26 -18.86 12.77 11.27
CA ASN A 26 -18.61 13.19 12.66
C ASN A 26 -19.47 14.37 13.13
N LYS A 27 -20.05 15.16 12.21
CA LYS A 27 -21.06 16.18 12.55
C LYS A 27 -22.41 15.57 12.90
N LYS A 28 -22.77 14.45 12.29
CA LYS A 28 -24.04 13.74 12.53
C LYS A 28 -23.99 12.79 13.74
N MET A 29 -22.80 12.37 14.16
CA MET A 29 -22.63 11.39 15.24
C MET A 29 -22.37 12.04 16.61
N ASN A 30 -22.90 11.38 17.66
CA ASN A 30 -22.54 11.67 19.04
C ASN A 30 -21.04 11.42 19.29
N LYS A 31 -20.46 12.10 20.29
CA LYS A 31 -19.00 12.06 20.56
C LYS A 31 -18.43 10.64 20.69
N SER A 32 -19.19 9.69 21.24
CA SER A 32 -18.77 8.28 21.41
C SER A 32 -18.70 7.47 20.13
N HIS A 33 -19.27 7.95 19.02
CA HIS A 33 -19.34 7.23 17.76
C HIS A 33 -18.63 7.97 16.61
N LYS A 34 -17.80 8.96 16.94
CA LYS A 34 -17.01 9.67 15.94
C LYS A 34 -15.84 8.82 15.48
N MET A 35 -15.60 8.79 14.17
CA MET A 35 -14.41 8.19 13.59
C MET A 35 -13.24 9.17 13.69
N TRP A 36 -12.05 8.69 14.06
CA TRP A 36 -10.86 9.54 14.17
C TRP A 36 -10.07 9.57 12.87
N ASN A 37 -9.38 10.67 12.63
CA ASN A 37 -8.40 10.71 11.55
C ASN A 37 -7.23 9.78 11.89
N LEU A 38 -6.78 9.02 10.89
CA LEU A 38 -5.61 8.15 10.99
C LEU A 38 -4.47 8.81 10.21
N LEU A 39 -3.36 9.05 10.89
CA LEU A 39 -2.11 9.51 10.27
C LEU A 39 -1.15 8.33 10.19
N ILE A 40 -0.70 8.03 8.98
CA ILE A 40 0.29 6.97 8.71
C ILE A 40 1.58 7.66 8.31
N VAL A 41 2.64 7.39 9.05
CA VAL A 41 3.97 7.92 8.79
C VAL A 41 4.87 6.78 8.33
N ILE A 42 5.46 6.94 7.15
CA ILE A 42 6.48 6.05 6.60
C ILE A 42 7.78 6.84 6.59
N ASP A 43 8.73 6.47 7.45
CA ASP A 43 9.99 7.20 7.61
C ASP A 43 10.94 6.98 6.42
N GLU A 44 10.97 5.76 5.87
CA GLU A 44 11.79 5.42 4.71
C GLU A 44 11.01 4.59 3.69
N LEU A 45 10.53 5.26 2.64
CA LEU A 45 9.81 4.63 1.53
C LEU A 45 10.71 3.64 0.76
N ALA A 46 11.99 3.96 0.60
CA ALA A 46 12.88 3.15 -0.23
C ALA A 46 13.02 1.72 0.29
N ASP A 47 13.05 1.56 1.62
CA ASP A 47 13.16 0.24 2.25
C ASP A 47 11.93 -0.63 1.95
N LEU A 48 10.74 -0.03 1.94
CA LEU A 48 9.52 -0.74 1.56
C LEU A 48 9.51 -1.09 0.07
N MET A 49 10.00 -0.19 -0.78
CA MET A 49 10.08 -0.43 -2.22
C MET A 49 11.09 -1.53 -2.58
N LEU A 50 12.18 -1.66 -1.83
CA LEU A 50 13.18 -2.70 -2.06
C LEU A 50 12.68 -4.11 -1.69
N GLN A 51 11.81 -4.22 -0.69
CA GLN A 51 11.28 -5.51 -0.22
C GLN A 51 10.16 -6.04 -1.11
N ALA A 52 9.23 -5.19 -1.53
CA ALA A 52 8.01 -5.61 -2.24
C ALA A 52 7.48 -4.59 -3.27
N GLY A 53 8.31 -3.61 -3.65
CA GLY A 53 8.13 -2.59 -4.70
C GLY A 53 6.71 -2.39 -5.23
N SER A 54 6.36 -3.15 -6.27
CA SER A 54 5.11 -2.95 -7.03
C SER A 54 3.82 -3.23 -6.24
N GLU A 55 3.86 -4.04 -5.17
CA GLU A 55 2.68 -4.29 -4.34
C GLU A 55 2.49 -3.14 -3.33
N ILE A 56 3.58 -2.75 -2.66
CA ILE A 56 3.60 -1.63 -1.72
C ILE A 56 3.18 -0.33 -2.41
N GLU A 57 3.74 -0.04 -3.58
CA GLU A 57 3.39 1.15 -4.35
C GLU A 57 1.88 1.23 -4.63
N ARG A 58 1.27 0.12 -5.07
CA ARG A 58 -0.17 0.06 -5.32
C ARG A 58 -0.98 0.33 -4.06
N LEU A 59 -0.57 -0.22 -2.91
CA LEU A 59 -1.26 -0.01 -1.63
C LEU A 59 -1.16 1.46 -1.19
N ILE A 60 0.03 2.05 -1.26
CA ILE A 60 0.27 3.45 -0.92
C ILE A 60 -0.57 4.37 -1.83
N VAL A 61 -0.54 4.14 -3.14
CA VAL A 61 -1.35 4.89 -4.12
C VAL A 61 -2.84 4.75 -3.82
N ARG A 62 -3.32 3.53 -3.54
CA ARG A 62 -4.72 3.28 -3.22
C ARG A 62 -5.18 4.02 -1.96
N LEU A 63 -4.34 4.05 -0.93
CA LEU A 63 -4.58 4.82 0.28
C LEU A 63 -4.58 6.33 0.02
N ALA A 64 -3.62 6.84 -0.75
CA ALA A 64 -3.54 8.26 -1.08
C ALA A 64 -4.77 8.73 -1.90
N GLN A 65 -5.28 7.90 -2.81
CA GLN A 65 -6.45 8.22 -3.63
C GLN A 65 -7.76 8.27 -2.85
N LEU A 66 -8.02 7.27 -2.01
CA LEU A 66 -9.31 7.10 -1.35
C LEU A 66 -9.32 7.54 0.12
N GLY A 67 -8.15 7.68 0.72
CA GLY A 67 -7.98 7.96 2.15
C GLY A 67 -8.55 9.31 2.58
N ARG A 68 -8.52 10.33 1.72
CA ARG A 68 -8.97 11.69 2.03
C ARG A 68 -10.40 11.74 2.55
N ALA A 69 -11.32 11.03 1.91
CA ALA A 69 -12.72 11.01 2.32
C ALA A 69 -12.92 10.24 3.64
N THR A 70 -12.12 9.19 3.87
CA THR A 70 -12.21 8.31 5.03
C THR A 70 -11.39 8.80 6.24
N GLY A 71 -10.74 9.96 6.14
CA GLY A 71 -9.88 10.51 7.20
C GLY A 71 -8.58 9.76 7.39
N ILE A 72 -8.03 9.16 6.32
CA ILE A 72 -6.73 8.49 6.34
C ILE A 72 -5.75 9.38 5.58
N HIS A 73 -4.67 9.75 6.24
CA HIS A 73 -3.65 10.65 5.75
C HIS A 73 -2.28 9.97 5.80
N LEU A 74 -1.46 10.22 4.77
CA LEU A 74 -0.15 9.62 4.63
C LEU A 74 0.91 10.71 4.65
N VAL A 75 1.95 10.49 5.44
CA VAL A 75 3.23 11.21 5.39
C VAL A 75 4.27 10.17 5.03
N VAL A 76 4.98 10.42 3.93
CA VAL A 76 5.97 9.49 3.39
C VAL A 76 7.27 10.25 3.23
N ALA A 77 8.31 9.75 3.88
CA ALA A 77 9.66 10.27 3.84
C ALA A 77 10.60 9.26 3.20
N THR A 78 11.71 9.76 2.68
CA THR A 78 12.81 8.95 2.15
C THR A 78 14.07 9.79 2.09
N GLN A 79 15.23 9.15 2.33
CA GLN A 79 16.54 9.75 2.09
C GLN A 79 17.06 9.46 0.68
N ARG A 80 16.35 8.66 -0.12
CA ARG A 80 16.75 8.23 -1.46
C ARG A 80 15.83 8.84 -2.53
N PRO A 81 16.08 10.08 -2.97
CA PRO A 81 15.28 10.77 -3.97
C PRO A 81 15.54 10.27 -5.40
N SER A 82 15.42 8.96 -5.64
CA SER A 82 15.58 8.34 -6.96
C SER A 82 14.23 8.10 -7.64
N VAL A 83 14.25 8.00 -8.98
CA VAL A 83 13.03 7.76 -9.79
C VAL A 83 12.39 6.39 -9.47
N ASP A 84 13.19 5.43 -9.02
CA ASP A 84 12.72 4.10 -8.64
C ASP A 84 11.97 4.09 -7.30
N VAL A 85 12.26 5.06 -6.43
CA VAL A 85 11.58 5.24 -5.12
C VAL A 85 10.42 6.22 -5.25
N VAL A 86 10.68 7.40 -5.82
CA VAL A 86 9.70 8.47 -6.03
C VAL A 86 9.19 8.39 -7.47
N THR A 87 8.44 7.32 -7.73
CA THR A 87 7.91 7.02 -9.06
C THR A 87 6.89 8.07 -9.52
N GLY A 88 6.56 8.04 -10.82
CA GLY A 88 5.48 8.88 -11.35
C GLY A 88 4.12 8.64 -10.68
N LEU A 89 3.82 7.40 -10.27
CA LEU A 89 2.57 7.07 -9.57
C LEU A 89 2.55 7.64 -8.16
N ILE A 90 3.67 7.58 -7.44
CA ILE A 90 3.78 8.24 -6.14
C ILE A 90 3.59 9.75 -6.32
N LYS A 91 4.32 10.39 -7.24
CA LYS A 91 4.18 11.83 -7.48
C LYS A 91 2.75 12.26 -7.83
N ALA A 92 2.05 11.48 -8.64
CA ALA A 92 0.67 11.79 -9.04
C ALA A 92 -0.33 11.78 -7.87
N ASN A 93 -0.05 11.06 -6.79
CA ASN A 93 -0.97 10.92 -5.64
C ASN A 93 -0.53 11.67 -4.38
N PHE A 94 0.69 12.21 -4.37
CA PHE A 94 1.24 13.05 -3.31
C PHE A 94 1.58 14.44 -3.86
N PRO A 95 0.58 15.32 -4.04
CA PRO A 95 0.78 16.63 -4.66
C PRO A 95 1.43 17.66 -3.72
N SER A 96 1.21 17.56 -2.41
CA SER A 96 1.94 18.37 -1.42
C SER A 96 3.28 17.70 -1.11
N ARG A 97 4.39 18.43 -1.28
CA ARG A 97 5.74 17.88 -1.15
C ARG A 97 6.65 18.81 -0.37
N VAL A 98 7.56 18.21 0.38
CA VAL A 98 8.62 18.89 1.11
C VAL A 98 9.94 18.27 0.67
N SER A 99 10.93 19.11 0.39
CA SER A 99 12.30 18.66 0.14
C SER A 99 13.25 19.46 1.02
N PHE A 100 14.02 18.74 1.83
CA PHE A 100 15.21 19.28 2.49
C PHE A 100 16.37 19.37 1.50
N ALA A 101 17.54 19.82 1.96
CA ALA A 101 18.73 19.86 1.14
C ALA A 101 19.03 18.49 0.49
N VAL A 102 19.21 18.51 -0.84
CA VAL A 102 19.58 17.34 -1.65
C VAL A 102 20.90 17.61 -2.37
N MET A 103 21.55 16.56 -2.87
CA MET A 103 22.90 16.65 -3.43
C MET A 103 22.93 17.22 -4.85
N SER A 104 21.85 17.08 -5.62
CA SER A 104 21.85 17.44 -7.03
C SER A 104 20.52 18.04 -7.52
N GLN A 105 20.58 18.75 -8.65
CA GLN A 105 19.40 19.22 -9.37
C GLN A 105 18.49 18.06 -9.83
N ILE A 106 19.07 16.89 -10.08
CA ILE A 106 18.32 15.69 -10.48
C ILE A 106 17.44 15.25 -9.31
N ASP A 107 18.01 15.14 -8.11
CA ASP A 107 17.28 14.78 -6.89
C ASP A 107 16.18 15.80 -6.55
N SER A 108 16.47 17.09 -6.72
CA SER A 108 15.48 18.16 -6.53
C SER A 108 14.30 17.97 -7.47
N ARG A 109 14.57 17.68 -8.76
CA ARG A 109 13.52 17.42 -9.76
C ARG A 109 12.76 16.13 -9.46
N THR A 110 13.42 15.11 -8.93
CA THR A 110 12.75 13.87 -8.54
C THR A 110 11.69 14.12 -7.48
N VAL A 111 11.97 14.95 -6.47
CA VAL A 111 11.02 15.22 -5.37
C VAL A 111 10.03 16.33 -5.71
N LEU A 112 10.49 17.47 -6.23
CA LEU A 112 9.68 18.69 -6.36
C LEU A 112 9.17 18.95 -7.79
N ASP A 113 9.57 18.13 -8.78
CA ASP A 113 9.42 18.43 -10.22
C ASP A 113 10.07 19.77 -10.63
N SER A 114 10.93 20.34 -9.77
CA SER A 114 11.61 21.61 -9.95
C SER A 114 13.00 21.60 -9.30
N VAL A 115 13.85 22.54 -9.70
CA VAL A 115 15.18 22.76 -9.09
C VAL A 115 15.06 23.72 -7.90
N GLY A 116 16.06 23.69 -7.01
CA GLY A 116 16.18 24.62 -5.89
C GLY A 116 16.53 23.95 -4.58
N ALA A 117 16.14 22.68 -4.39
CA ALA A 117 16.45 21.97 -3.16
C ALA A 117 17.96 21.69 -3.01
N GLU A 118 18.70 21.62 -4.12
CA GLU A 118 20.16 21.48 -4.12
C GLU A 118 20.90 22.73 -3.62
N LYS A 119 20.20 23.85 -3.46
CA LYS A 119 20.75 25.12 -2.96
C LYS A 119 20.43 25.37 -1.50
N LEU A 120 19.67 24.49 -0.86
CA LEU A 120 19.35 24.59 0.56
C LEU A 120 20.60 24.33 1.39
N ILE A 121 20.66 24.97 2.57
CA ILE A 121 21.85 24.95 3.43
C ILE A 121 21.84 23.80 4.45
N GLY A 122 20.78 22.97 4.45
CA GLY A 122 20.57 21.88 5.40
C GLY A 122 20.03 22.35 6.74
N LYS A 123 20.19 21.54 7.80
CA LYS A 123 19.80 21.86 9.19
C LYS A 123 18.37 22.41 9.32
N GLY A 124 17.41 21.75 8.67
CA GLY A 124 16.00 22.13 8.71
C GLY A 124 15.56 23.10 7.61
N ASP A 125 16.46 23.66 6.80
CA ASP A 125 16.11 24.45 5.62
C ASP A 125 15.45 23.56 4.55
N MET A 126 14.25 23.95 4.11
CA MET A 126 13.41 23.15 3.21
C MET A 126 12.64 24.00 2.20
N LEU A 127 12.27 23.38 1.08
CA LEU A 127 11.26 23.89 0.16
C LEU A 127 9.96 23.12 0.36
N PHE A 128 8.87 23.85 0.48
CA PHE A 128 7.51 23.31 0.52
C PHE A 128 6.76 23.67 -0.76
N SER A 129 6.23 22.66 -1.42
CA SER A 129 5.35 22.76 -2.58
C SER A 129 3.94 22.31 -2.18
N PRO A 130 2.99 23.24 -2.01
CA PRO A 130 1.62 22.88 -1.62
C PRO A 130 0.80 22.34 -2.81
N ILE A 131 -0.22 21.52 -2.51
CA ILE A 131 -1.19 21.04 -3.52
C ILE A 131 -1.92 22.17 -4.26
N ASP A 132 -2.22 23.28 -3.58
CA ASP A 132 -3.10 24.34 -4.09
C ASP A 132 -2.36 25.48 -4.83
N ASN A 133 -1.03 25.46 -4.87
CA ASN A 133 -0.24 26.51 -5.52
C ASN A 133 1.08 25.96 -6.08
N ALA A 134 1.38 26.26 -7.35
CA ALA A 134 2.63 25.87 -7.99
C ALA A 134 3.85 26.62 -7.43
N GLN A 135 3.65 27.72 -6.69
CA GLN A 135 4.75 28.47 -6.09
C GLN A 135 5.26 27.78 -4.81
N MET A 136 6.51 27.33 -4.88
CA MET A 136 7.20 26.78 -3.71
C MET A 136 7.59 27.89 -2.73
N SER A 137 7.49 27.59 -1.44
CA SER A 137 7.93 28.47 -0.35
C SER A 137 9.15 27.86 0.34
N ARG A 138 10.17 28.67 0.60
CA ARG A 138 11.29 28.27 1.45
C ARG A 138 10.92 28.44 2.91
N ILE A 139 11.12 27.40 3.72
CA ILE A 139 10.71 27.34 5.12
C ILE A 139 11.90 26.83 5.94
N GLN A 140 12.06 27.37 7.15
CA GLN A 140 13.01 26.85 8.14
C GLN A 140 12.26 25.93 9.10
N GLY A 141 12.70 24.68 9.20
CA GLY A 141 12.20 23.70 10.13
C GLY A 141 12.58 24.02 11.58
N VAL A 142 11.69 23.65 12.50
CA VAL A 142 11.95 23.70 13.94
C VAL A 142 12.93 22.58 14.28
N PHE A 143 13.95 22.92 15.05
CA PHE A 143 14.88 21.95 15.62
C PHE A 143 14.36 21.49 16.98
N LEU A 144 14.30 20.17 17.17
CA LEU A 144 14.01 19.52 18.44
C LEU A 144 15.19 18.61 18.76
N ASN A 145 15.72 18.70 19.97
CA ASN A 145 16.72 17.76 20.46
C ASN A 145 16.05 16.52 21.10
N GLU A 146 16.86 15.55 21.54
CA GLU A 146 16.35 14.32 22.16
C GLU A 146 15.58 14.60 23.46
N ASP A 147 16.06 15.53 24.30
CA ASP A 147 15.39 15.92 25.54
C ASP A 147 14.01 16.55 25.28
N ASP A 148 13.88 17.37 24.23
CA ASP A 148 12.61 17.97 23.82
C ASP A 148 11.60 16.88 23.41
N ILE A 149 12.06 15.86 22.68
CA ILE A 149 11.23 14.74 22.24
C ILE A 149 10.80 13.89 23.44
N GLU A 150 11.71 13.58 24.37
CA GLU A 150 11.40 12.79 25.58
C GLU A 150 10.42 13.53 26.49
N ASN A 151 10.64 14.83 26.72
CA ASN A 151 9.72 15.67 27.48
C ASN A 151 8.34 15.74 26.83
N LEU A 152 8.27 15.87 25.50
CA LEU A 152 6.99 15.92 24.80
C LEU A 152 6.26 14.58 24.83
N THR A 153 6.97 13.47 24.57
CA THR A 153 6.36 12.13 24.53
C THR A 153 5.93 11.63 25.90
N SER A 154 6.68 11.94 26.97
CA SER A 154 6.36 11.52 28.33
C SER A 154 5.02 12.09 28.83
N GLN A 155 4.62 13.27 28.36
CA GLN A 155 3.30 13.85 28.66
C GLN A 155 2.14 13.02 28.11
N TRP A 156 2.38 12.17 27.10
CA TRP A 156 1.38 11.31 26.50
C TRP A 156 1.29 9.93 27.15
N ASN A 157 2.19 9.58 28.08
CA ASN A 157 2.23 8.26 28.74
C ASN A 157 0.88 7.83 29.34
N SER A 158 0.15 8.77 29.96
CA SER A 158 -1.17 8.49 30.55
C SER A 158 -2.26 8.12 29.54
N TYR A 159 -2.05 8.38 28.25
CA TYR A 159 -3.01 8.10 27.18
C TYR A 159 -2.79 6.74 26.51
N PHE A 160 -1.60 6.15 26.63
CA PHE A 160 -1.31 4.84 26.04
C PHE A 160 -2.16 3.70 26.65
N GLU A 161 -2.51 3.79 27.93
CA GLU A 161 -3.41 2.82 28.58
C GLU A 161 -4.88 3.01 28.15
N LYS A 162 -5.25 4.21 27.74
CA LYS A 162 -6.64 4.59 27.43
C LYS A 162 -7.07 4.24 26.01
N TYR A 163 -6.10 4.14 25.09
CA TYR A 163 -6.37 3.91 23.68
C TYR A 163 -5.74 2.59 23.24
N SER A 164 -6.57 1.54 23.20
CA SER A 164 -6.18 0.23 22.71
C SER A 164 -5.63 0.35 21.28
N LEU A 165 -4.37 -0.09 21.09
CA LEU A 165 -3.78 -0.29 19.76
C LEU A 165 -4.36 -1.54 19.07
N GLU A 166 -5.55 -2.03 19.44
CA GLU A 166 -6.22 -3.16 18.77
C GLU A 166 -6.34 -2.98 17.27
N MET A 167 -6.49 -1.75 16.77
CA MET A 167 -6.48 -1.48 15.33
C MET A 167 -5.13 -1.82 14.66
N LEU A 168 -4.03 -1.74 15.42
CA LEU A 168 -2.69 -2.18 15.01
C LEU A 168 -2.40 -3.63 15.38
N ARG A 169 -3.18 -4.24 16.29
CA ARG A 169 -3.16 -5.68 16.50
C ARG A 169 -3.67 -6.29 15.22
N LEU A 170 -2.73 -6.63 14.34
CA LEU A 170 -2.91 -7.70 13.40
C LEU A 170 -3.44 -8.86 14.24
N GLN A 171 -4.73 -9.17 14.10
CA GLN A 171 -5.09 -10.57 14.16
C GLN A 171 -4.27 -11.19 13.04
N VAL A 172 -3.06 -11.63 13.38
CA VAL A 172 -2.50 -12.83 12.79
C VAL A 172 -3.39 -13.97 13.32
N GLU A 173 -4.67 -13.92 12.97
CA GLU A 173 -5.25 -15.15 12.53
C GLU A 173 -4.37 -15.51 11.35
N GLU A 174 -3.65 -16.62 11.45
CA GLU A 174 -3.33 -17.46 10.30
C GLU A 174 -4.64 -17.90 9.62
N LYS A 175 -5.54 -16.97 9.32
CA LYS A 175 -6.47 -17.12 8.23
C LYS A 175 -5.57 -17.11 7.03
N ASN A 176 -5.34 -18.30 6.53
CA ASN A 176 -5.20 -18.64 5.13
C ASN A 176 -5.76 -17.55 4.19
N ILE A 177 -5.03 -16.44 4.03
CA ILE A 177 -5.37 -15.33 3.11
C ILE A 177 -5.23 -15.79 1.65
N ASN A 178 -4.86 -17.05 1.42
CA ASN A 178 -5.00 -17.72 0.14
C ASN A 178 -6.44 -18.12 -0.24
N LYS A 179 -7.48 -17.92 0.61
CA LYS A 179 -8.83 -18.43 0.30
C LYS A 179 -9.95 -17.44 -0.04
N GLU A 180 -9.80 -16.12 0.12
CA GLU A 180 -10.97 -15.21 -0.07
C GLU A 180 -10.76 -14.00 -1.01
N ILE A 181 -9.71 -14.01 -1.84
CA ILE A 181 -9.59 -13.10 -3.02
C ILE A 181 -9.65 -13.88 -4.35
N GLN A 182 -9.79 -15.20 -4.29
CA GLN A 182 -10.13 -16.03 -5.44
C GLN A 182 -11.62 -16.40 -5.39
N GLY A 183 -12.48 -15.40 -5.61
CA GLY A 183 -13.79 -15.70 -6.19
C GLY A 183 -13.53 -16.21 -7.61
N ASP A 184 -13.74 -17.51 -7.80
CA ASP A 184 -13.34 -18.36 -8.92
C ASP A 184 -11.82 -18.54 -9.04
N SER A 185 -11.27 -19.39 -8.14
CA SER A 185 -9.87 -19.77 -8.18
C SER A 185 -9.52 -20.30 -9.56
N LEU A 186 -8.40 -19.83 -10.11
CA LEU A 186 -7.80 -20.41 -11.31
C LEU A 186 -7.63 -21.93 -11.17
N TYR A 187 -7.55 -22.44 -9.94
CA TYR A 187 -7.57 -23.85 -9.61
C TYR A 187 -8.90 -24.52 -9.94
N ASP A 188 -10.04 -23.96 -9.53
CA ASP A 188 -11.36 -24.52 -9.83
C ASP A 188 -11.61 -24.52 -11.34
N GLN A 189 -11.21 -23.45 -12.04
CA GLN A 189 -11.28 -23.40 -13.51
C GLN A 189 -10.34 -24.42 -14.18
N ALA A 190 -9.20 -24.73 -13.57
CA ALA A 190 -8.30 -25.77 -14.04
C ALA A 190 -8.83 -27.18 -13.75
N LEU A 191 -9.53 -27.36 -12.64
CA LEU A 191 -10.24 -28.59 -12.28
C LEU A 191 -11.36 -28.88 -13.29
N ASP A 192 -12.18 -27.88 -13.62
CA ASP A 192 -13.22 -28.00 -14.65
C ASP A 192 -12.62 -28.35 -16.03
N LEU A 193 -11.48 -27.76 -16.38
CA LEU A 193 -10.75 -28.12 -17.61
C LEU A 193 -10.22 -29.55 -17.58
N SER A 194 -9.83 -30.05 -16.41
CA SER A 194 -9.39 -31.43 -16.24
C SER A 194 -10.54 -32.42 -16.42
N SER A 195 -11.76 -32.10 -15.98
CA SER A 195 -12.93 -32.95 -16.21
C SER A 195 -13.36 -33.05 -17.68
N GLN A 196 -12.85 -32.18 -18.56
CA GLN A 196 -13.24 -32.11 -19.98
C GLN A 196 -12.23 -32.76 -20.93
N SER A 197 -11.11 -33.31 -20.45
CA SER A 197 -10.02 -33.82 -21.31
C SER A 197 -9.28 -34.97 -20.64
N ASN A 198 -8.62 -35.85 -21.42
CA ASN A 198 -7.82 -36.95 -20.86
C ASN A 198 -6.39 -36.53 -20.48
N THR A 199 -5.95 -35.37 -20.97
CA THR A 199 -4.62 -34.81 -20.72
C THR A 199 -4.70 -33.31 -20.48
N LEU A 200 -3.81 -32.81 -19.63
CA LEU A 200 -3.70 -31.39 -19.31
C LEU A 200 -2.26 -30.92 -19.50
N SER A 201 -2.06 -29.78 -20.14
CA SER A 201 -0.73 -29.18 -20.33
C SER A 201 -0.69 -27.75 -19.79
N THR A 202 0.50 -27.32 -19.36
CA THR A 202 0.75 -25.94 -18.92
C THR A 202 0.33 -24.92 -19.98
N SER A 203 0.63 -25.21 -21.26
CA SER A 203 0.22 -24.37 -22.40
C SER A 203 -1.30 -24.27 -22.58
N LEU A 204 -2.06 -25.33 -22.26
CA LEU A 204 -3.52 -25.33 -22.31
C LEU A 204 -4.09 -24.45 -21.20
N LEU A 205 -3.55 -24.55 -19.98
CA LEU A 205 -3.90 -23.69 -18.85
C LEU A 205 -3.60 -22.21 -19.15
N GLN A 206 -2.44 -21.90 -19.72
CA GLN A 206 -2.11 -20.53 -20.15
C GLN A 206 -3.16 -19.96 -21.10
N ARG A 207 -3.56 -20.74 -22.12
CA ARG A 207 -4.50 -20.27 -23.15
C ARG A 207 -5.93 -20.15 -22.63
N ARG A 208 -6.42 -21.13 -21.85
CA ARG A 208 -7.80 -21.15 -21.36
C ARG A 208 -8.02 -20.18 -20.20
N LEU A 209 -7.03 -20.04 -19.32
CA LEU A 209 -7.12 -19.20 -18.12
C LEU A 209 -6.48 -17.82 -18.31
N ARG A 210 -5.88 -17.55 -19.48
CA ARG A 210 -5.20 -16.28 -19.84
C ARG A 210 -4.12 -15.87 -18.82
N ILE A 211 -3.32 -16.84 -18.38
CA ILE A 211 -2.24 -16.66 -17.40
C ILE A 211 -0.85 -16.85 -18.02
N GLY A 212 0.16 -16.20 -17.44
CA GLY A 212 1.57 -16.36 -17.84
C GLY A 212 2.14 -17.72 -17.44
N TYR A 213 3.23 -18.13 -18.11
CA TYR A 213 3.88 -19.44 -17.91
C TYR A 213 4.20 -19.76 -16.43
N PRO A 214 4.80 -18.84 -15.64
CA PRO A 214 5.13 -19.14 -14.23
C PRO A 214 3.90 -19.49 -13.38
N ARG A 215 2.75 -18.86 -13.69
CA ARG A 215 1.50 -19.10 -12.97
C ARG A 215 0.84 -20.39 -13.41
N ALA A 216 0.91 -20.73 -14.70
CA ALA A 216 0.42 -22.01 -15.22
C ALA A 216 1.25 -23.21 -14.77
N ALA A 217 2.57 -23.06 -14.63
CA ALA A 217 3.45 -24.09 -14.11
C ALA A 217 3.12 -24.41 -12.64
N ARG A 218 3.01 -23.38 -11.78
CA ARG A 218 2.58 -23.56 -10.38
C ARG A 218 1.22 -24.23 -10.26
N LEU A 219 0.27 -23.86 -11.12
CA LEU A 219 -1.06 -24.46 -11.13
C LEU A 219 -1.03 -25.94 -11.55
N MET A 220 -0.14 -26.31 -12.48
CA MET A 220 0.08 -27.69 -12.90
C MET A 220 0.68 -28.54 -11.78
N ASP A 221 1.61 -27.98 -11.02
CA ASP A 221 2.23 -28.66 -9.87
C ASP A 221 1.23 -28.78 -8.70
N GLU A 222 0.41 -27.77 -8.46
CA GLU A 222 -0.67 -27.82 -7.46
C GLU A 222 -1.73 -28.89 -7.81
N LEU A 223 -2.06 -29.08 -9.08
CA LEU A 223 -2.93 -30.17 -9.52
C LEU A 223 -2.29 -31.56 -9.35
N GLU A 224 -0.96 -31.66 -9.46
CA GLU A 224 -0.23 -32.92 -9.23
C GLU A 224 -0.18 -33.26 -7.74
N GLU A 225 0.14 -32.29 -6.88
CA GLU A 225 0.14 -32.45 -5.42
C GLU A 225 -1.22 -32.90 -4.88
N ASN A 226 -2.30 -32.41 -5.50
CA ASN A 226 -3.67 -32.77 -5.14
C ASN A 226 -4.19 -34.04 -5.85
N GLY A 227 -3.35 -34.72 -6.64
CA GLY A 227 -3.69 -35.99 -7.28
C GLY A 227 -4.69 -35.89 -8.44
N VAL A 228 -4.90 -34.70 -9.00
CA VAL A 228 -5.76 -34.48 -10.18
C VAL A 228 -5.03 -34.91 -11.46
N VAL A 229 -3.72 -34.72 -11.52
CA VAL A 229 -2.86 -35.11 -12.65
C VAL A 229 -1.71 -35.99 -12.18
N GLY A 230 -1.28 -36.91 -13.04
CA GLY A 230 -0.14 -37.78 -12.78
C GLY A 230 1.20 -37.08 -12.98
N PRO A 231 2.29 -37.69 -12.49
CA PRO A 231 3.63 -37.13 -12.61
C PRO A 231 4.05 -36.99 -14.07
N GLY A 232 4.67 -35.88 -14.42
CA GLY A 232 5.12 -35.64 -15.79
C GLY A 232 6.22 -34.59 -15.92
N GLU A 233 7.05 -34.78 -16.94
CA GLU A 233 8.15 -33.88 -17.28
C GLU A 233 7.65 -32.47 -17.68
N ALA A 234 8.38 -31.44 -17.29
CA ALA A 234 8.06 -30.06 -17.62
C ALA A 234 7.92 -29.86 -19.13
N GLY A 235 6.76 -29.34 -19.56
CA GLY A 235 6.47 -29.03 -20.97
C GLY A 235 5.74 -30.13 -21.75
N LYS A 236 5.54 -31.33 -21.18
CA LYS A 236 4.69 -32.38 -21.77
C LYS A 236 3.29 -32.39 -21.14
N PRO A 237 2.24 -32.82 -21.87
CA PRO A 237 0.92 -33.02 -21.29
C PRO A 237 0.96 -34.10 -20.19
N ARG A 238 0.37 -33.81 -19.03
CA ARG A 238 0.19 -34.75 -17.92
C ARG A 238 -1.16 -35.47 -18.05
N LYS A 239 -1.21 -36.73 -17.65
CA LYS A 239 -2.44 -37.54 -17.66
C LYS A 239 -3.32 -37.16 -16.48
N ILE A 240 -4.62 -37.04 -16.67
CA ILE A 240 -5.58 -36.77 -15.59
C ILE A 240 -5.93 -38.10 -14.88
N LEU A 241 -6.02 -38.06 -13.55
CA LEU A 241 -6.20 -39.23 -12.68
C LEU A 241 -7.63 -39.38 -12.12
N ILE A 242 -8.47 -38.35 -12.28
CA ILE A 242 -9.86 -38.29 -11.81
C ILE A 242 -10.87 -38.37 -12.95
#